data_AF-A0A3D6D7P8-F1
#
_entry.id   AF-A0A3D6D7P8-F1
#
_cell.length_a   1.000
_cell.length_b   1.000
_cell.length_c   1.000
_cell.angle_alpha   90.00
_cell.angle_beta   90.00
_cell.angle_gamma   90.00
#
_symmetry.space_group_name_H-M   'P 1'
#
loop_
_entity.id
_entity.type
_entity.pdbx_description
1 polymer ?
#
loop_
_entity_poly.entity_id
_entity_poly.type
_entity_poly.pdbx_seq_one_letter_code
_entity_poly.pdbx_strand_id
1 'polypeptide(L)'
;MYKKNRKRLGQNRLRRSSAAFMGLLGGLLFAASGSQALGQIDDGLISYWPLDEVQGTKTPDLISFYDMELVNLTSDDLVDGKHGKAFSFSNERQTLLQRVHEPSDNLPANKHESYTLSMWVNVTGEGQNDLRIFSEGNTSNSNPLFNMGTHNGGADGSLDFYLRQSGWDTFGHAYSIQQPFDGSWHHIALVQSDGART
;
A
#
# COMPACT_ATOMS: atom_id res chain seq x y z
N MET A 1 -15.34 -47.93 54.87
CA MET A 1 -16.14 -49.06 55.40
C MET A 1 -17.44 -48.50 55.99
N TYR A 2 -18.59 -48.96 55.50
CA TYR A 2 -19.95 -48.93 56.09
C TYR A 2 -20.67 -47.58 56.31
N LYS A 3 -21.73 -47.29 55.52
CA LYS A 3 -23.20 -47.48 55.79
C LYS A 3 -23.79 -46.30 56.60
N LYS A 4 -25.01 -45.78 56.40
CA LYS A 4 -26.19 -46.15 55.59
C LYS A 4 -27.18 -44.96 55.65
N ASN A 5 -27.75 -44.59 54.50
CA ASN A 5 -29.16 -44.36 54.21
C ASN A 5 -30.20 -44.12 55.34
N ARG A 6 -31.10 -43.15 55.09
CA ARG A 6 -32.60 -43.24 54.94
C ARG A 6 -33.20 -41.85 55.28
N LYS A 7 -34.32 -41.34 54.78
CA LYS A 7 -35.37 -41.61 53.75
C LYS A 7 -36.21 -40.29 53.72
N ARG A 8 -36.61 -39.71 52.57
CA ARG A 8 -37.96 -39.80 51.92
C ARG A 8 -39.15 -39.53 52.89
N LEU A 9 -40.22 -38.79 52.59
CA LEU A 9 -40.92 -38.44 51.33
C LEU A 9 -42.15 -37.55 51.67
N GLY A 10 -42.47 -36.56 50.82
CA GLY A 10 -43.85 -36.14 50.41
C GLY A 10 -44.77 -35.45 51.45
N GLN A 11 -45.78 -34.66 51.09
CA GLN A 11 -46.46 -34.46 49.81
C GLN A 11 -47.17 -33.08 49.72
N ASN A 12 -47.14 -32.51 48.50
CA ASN A 12 -48.16 -31.77 47.76
C ASN A 12 -49.40 -31.17 48.47
N ARG A 13 -49.70 -29.90 48.11
CA ARG A 13 -51.02 -29.51 47.56
C ARG A 13 -50.89 -28.32 46.59
N LEU A 14 -51.22 -28.58 45.33
CA LEU A 14 -51.46 -27.62 44.25
C LEU A 14 -52.75 -26.81 44.51
N ARG A 15 -52.76 -25.52 44.16
CA ARG A 15 -53.89 -24.92 43.40
C ARG A 15 -53.36 -23.92 42.37
N ARG A 16 -53.87 -24.09 41.15
CA ARG A 16 -53.53 -23.40 39.90
C ARG A 16 -54.30 -22.09 39.77
N SER A 17 -53.69 -21.11 39.11
CA SER A 17 -54.42 -20.12 38.30
C SER A 17 -53.63 -19.94 37.01
N SER A 18 -54.29 -20.20 35.88
CA SER A 18 -53.74 -20.13 34.53
C SER A 18 -53.99 -18.75 33.94
N ALA A 19 -52.98 -18.18 33.29
CA ALA A 19 -53.14 -17.34 32.10
C ALA A 19 -51.87 -17.46 31.24
N ALA A 20 -52.03 -17.96 30.02
CA ALA A 20 -51.04 -17.89 28.93
C ALA A 20 -50.98 -16.44 28.39
N PHE A 21 -50.01 -15.94 27.61
CA PHE A 21 -49.34 -16.46 26.41
C PHE A 21 -48.28 -15.41 25.93
N MET A 22 -47.33 -15.81 25.06
CA MET A 22 -46.33 -15.00 24.30
C MET A 22 -45.29 -14.22 25.13
N GLY A 23 -43.97 -14.43 25.07
CA GLY A 23 -43.10 -14.93 24.02
C GLY A 23 -42.26 -13.78 23.45
N LEU A 24 -40.99 -13.64 23.85
CA LEU A 24 -39.88 -13.15 22.99
C LEU A 24 -38.54 -13.17 23.76
N LEU A 25 -37.58 -13.90 23.20
CA LEU A 25 -36.14 -13.85 23.50
C LEU A 25 -35.55 -12.51 23.03
N GLY A 26 -34.51 -12.04 23.71
CA GLY A 26 -33.52 -11.10 23.16
C GLY A 26 -32.78 -10.36 24.28
N GLY A 27 -31.45 -10.26 24.34
CA GLY A 27 -30.37 -10.78 23.51
C GLY A 27 -29.06 -10.41 24.21
N LEU A 28 -28.05 -11.28 24.18
CA LEU A 28 -26.70 -10.96 24.64
C LEU A 28 -26.07 -9.93 23.69
N LEU A 29 -25.68 -8.76 24.21
CA LEU A 29 -24.79 -7.84 23.52
C LEU A 29 -23.36 -8.39 23.58
N PHE A 30 -22.88 -8.91 22.45
CA PHE A 30 -21.45 -9.05 22.20
C PHE A 30 -20.92 -7.71 21.67
N ALA A 31 -20.04 -7.06 22.42
CA ALA A 31 -19.23 -5.96 21.90
C ALA A 31 -18.16 -6.57 20.97
N ALA A 32 -18.36 -6.44 19.66
CA ALA A 32 -17.32 -6.71 18.68
C ALA A 32 -16.36 -5.51 18.64
N SER A 33 -15.26 -5.58 19.39
CA SER A 33 -14.16 -4.63 19.25
C SER A 33 -13.29 -5.03 18.06
N GLY A 34 -13.43 -4.27 16.96
CA GLY A 34 -12.37 -4.00 15.98
C GLY A 34 -11.76 -5.19 15.25
N SER A 35 -12.50 -5.80 14.31
CA SER A 35 -11.86 -6.43 13.14
C SER A 35 -12.00 -5.45 11.98
N GLN A 36 -11.06 -4.51 11.86
CA GLN A 36 -10.85 -3.83 10.59
C GLN A 36 -10.13 -4.84 9.72
N ALA A 37 -10.86 -5.42 8.77
CA ALA A 37 -10.33 -6.36 7.80
C ALA A 37 -9.08 -5.76 7.16
N LEU A 38 -7.93 -6.38 7.38
CA LEU A 38 -6.89 -6.38 6.37
C LEU A 38 -7.52 -7.15 5.21
N GLY A 39 -8.10 -6.40 4.25
CA GLY A 39 -8.51 -6.98 2.99
C GLY A 39 -7.37 -7.84 2.48
N GLN A 40 -7.68 -9.07 2.09
CA GLN A 40 -6.72 -10.01 1.52
C GLN A 40 -5.74 -9.25 0.63
N ILE A 41 -4.51 -9.11 1.11
CA ILE A 41 -3.38 -8.80 0.26
C ILE A 41 -3.45 -9.85 -0.84
N ASP A 42 -3.68 -9.38 -2.07
CA ASP A 42 -3.98 -10.23 -3.22
C ASP A 42 -2.83 -11.24 -3.43
N ASP A 43 -3.14 -12.40 -4.02
CA ASP A 43 -2.18 -13.49 -4.29
C ASP A 43 -1.04 -13.05 -5.25
N GLY A 44 -1.13 -11.83 -5.78
CA GLY A 44 -0.14 -11.20 -6.66
C GLY A 44 0.50 -9.89 -6.15
N LEU A 45 0.21 -9.42 -4.93
CA LEU A 45 0.88 -8.22 -4.41
C LEU A 45 2.32 -8.56 -4.05
N ILE A 46 3.29 -7.95 -4.74
CA ILE A 46 4.71 -8.20 -4.50
C ILE A 46 5.25 -7.33 -3.37
N SER A 47 4.87 -6.06 -3.30
CA SER A 47 5.43 -5.11 -2.34
C SER A 47 4.41 -4.04 -1.96
N TYR A 48 4.41 -3.64 -0.70
CA TYR A 48 3.57 -2.56 -0.19
C TYR A 48 4.35 -1.74 0.83
N TRP A 49 4.69 -0.52 0.44
CA TRP A 49 5.29 0.48 1.32
C TRP A 49 4.20 1.46 1.79
N PRO A 50 3.75 1.38 3.06
CA PRO A 50 2.76 2.32 3.58
C PRO A 50 3.32 3.74 3.71
N LEU A 51 4.66 3.85 3.89
CA LEU A 51 5.37 5.11 4.14
C LEU A 51 4.91 5.82 5.42
N ASP A 52 4.42 5.04 6.40
CA ASP A 52 3.85 5.56 7.65
C ASP A 52 4.89 5.83 8.75
N GLU A 53 6.06 5.21 8.67
CA GLU A 53 7.04 5.24 9.76
C GLU A 53 8.48 5.11 9.28
N VAL A 54 9.40 5.55 10.14
CA VAL A 54 10.84 5.33 10.02
C VAL A 54 11.30 4.33 11.07
N GLN A 55 11.92 3.24 10.62
CA GLN A 55 12.58 2.24 11.45
C GLN A 55 14.10 2.34 11.27
N GLY A 56 14.77 3.03 12.18
CA GLY A 56 16.20 3.32 12.06
C GLY A 56 16.47 4.23 10.86
N THR A 57 17.07 3.70 9.80
CA THR A 57 17.36 4.42 8.54
C THR A 57 16.45 3.98 7.38
N LYS A 58 15.36 3.26 7.66
CA LYS A 58 14.49 2.67 6.63
C LYS A 58 13.02 3.02 6.82
N THR A 59 12.24 2.87 5.75
CA THR A 59 10.78 2.71 5.81
C THR A 59 10.40 1.29 5.39
N PRO A 60 9.48 0.62 6.10
CA PRO A 60 9.23 -0.80 5.89
C PRO A 60 8.37 -1.10 4.64
N ASP A 61 8.62 -2.26 4.03
CA ASP A 61 7.67 -2.98 3.17
C ASP A 61 6.95 -4.06 3.99
N LEU A 62 5.62 -4.06 3.97
CA LEU A 62 4.82 -5.02 4.75
C LEU A 62 4.61 -6.39 4.08
N ILE A 63 5.02 -6.57 2.83
CA ILE A 63 4.81 -7.80 2.05
C ILE A 63 6.11 -8.59 1.88
N SER A 64 7.09 -8.01 1.18
CA SER A 64 8.32 -8.69 0.82
C SER A 64 9.50 -8.32 1.71
N PHE A 65 9.31 -7.41 2.67
CA PHE A 65 10.38 -6.83 3.49
C PHE A 65 11.47 -6.16 2.63
N TYR A 66 11.07 -5.66 1.46
CA TYR A 66 11.88 -4.85 0.58
C TYR A 66 11.97 -3.40 1.07
N ASP A 67 12.36 -3.22 2.33
CA ASP A 67 12.47 -1.92 2.97
C ASP A 67 13.32 -0.96 2.14
N MET A 68 12.90 0.30 2.08
CA MET A 68 13.66 1.35 1.42
C MET A 68 14.54 2.09 2.43
N GLU A 69 15.81 2.28 2.10
CA GLU A 69 16.73 3.14 2.82
C GLU A 69 16.38 4.61 2.57
N LEU A 70 16.46 5.40 3.63
CA LEU A 70 16.35 6.86 3.58
C LEU A 70 17.68 7.47 3.14
N VAL A 71 17.64 8.29 2.10
CA VAL A 71 18.77 9.11 1.63
C VAL A 71 18.43 10.56 1.87
N ASN A 72 19.19 11.22 2.75
CA ASN A 72 18.97 12.62 3.17
C ASN A 72 17.55 12.90 3.73
N LEU A 73 16.83 11.84 4.10
CA LEU A 73 15.52 11.87 4.74
C LEU A 73 15.65 11.49 6.22
N THR A 74 14.75 12.01 7.05
CA THR A 74 14.59 11.61 8.45
C THR A 74 13.11 11.39 8.79
N SER A 75 12.80 11.05 10.04
CA SER A 75 11.42 11.02 10.53
C SER A 75 10.71 12.37 10.48
N ASP A 76 11.46 13.49 10.43
CA ASP A 76 10.88 14.84 10.33
C ASP A 76 10.31 15.11 8.93
N ASP A 77 10.68 14.29 7.94
CA ASP A 77 10.16 14.36 6.58
C ASP A 77 8.84 13.59 6.41
N LEU A 78 8.35 12.90 7.45
CA LEU A 78 7.01 12.32 7.47
C LEU A 78 5.96 13.41 7.68
N VAL A 79 5.14 13.62 6.66
CA VAL A 79 4.02 14.56 6.67
C VAL A 79 2.69 13.81 6.58
N ASP A 80 1.57 14.51 6.76
CA ASP A 80 0.25 13.91 6.55
C ASP A 80 0.08 13.53 5.07
N GLY A 81 -0.18 12.24 4.85
CA GLY A 81 -0.41 11.65 3.54
C GLY A 81 -1.87 11.72 3.13
N LYS A 82 -2.19 11.15 1.96
CA LYS A 82 -3.60 10.90 1.59
C LYS A 82 -4.28 9.95 2.58
N HIS A 83 -3.55 8.91 2.99
CA HIS A 83 -3.93 7.92 3.98
C HIS A 83 -2.72 7.70 4.90
N GLY A 84 -2.84 8.02 6.18
CA GLY A 84 -1.70 7.92 7.10
C GLY A 84 -0.67 9.02 6.86
N LYS A 85 0.61 8.65 6.78
CA LYS A 85 1.73 9.54 6.46
C LYS A 85 2.22 9.38 5.03
N ALA A 86 3.12 10.26 4.64
CA ALA A 86 3.90 10.17 3.42
C ALA A 86 5.25 10.88 3.63
N PHE A 87 6.23 10.60 2.78
CA PHE A 87 7.48 11.37 2.79
C PHE A 87 7.37 12.63 1.94
N SER A 88 7.86 13.74 2.49
CA SER A 88 8.10 14.97 1.75
C SER A 88 9.51 14.94 1.15
N PHE A 89 9.60 15.07 -0.17
CA PHE A 89 10.86 15.04 -0.90
C PHE A 89 11.35 16.45 -1.24
N SER A 90 12.65 16.65 -1.16
CA SER A 90 13.35 17.91 -1.46
C SER A 90 14.45 17.68 -2.48
N ASN A 91 14.37 18.39 -3.61
CA ASN A 91 15.42 18.42 -4.61
C ASN A 91 16.71 19.07 -4.08
N GLU A 92 16.59 20.15 -3.29
CA GLU A 92 17.74 20.84 -2.68
C GLU A 92 18.56 19.92 -1.77
N ARG A 93 17.87 19.07 -0.99
CA ARG A 93 18.53 18.06 -0.14
C ARG A 93 18.82 16.75 -0.87
N GLN A 94 18.40 16.61 -2.13
CA GLN A 94 18.52 15.38 -2.91
C GLN A 94 17.96 14.16 -2.16
N THR A 95 16.76 14.30 -1.59
CA THR A 95 16.12 13.23 -0.82
C THR A 95 15.67 12.08 -1.70
N LEU A 96 15.83 10.85 -1.22
CA LEU A 96 15.39 9.66 -1.94
C LEU A 96 15.04 8.54 -0.96
N LEU A 97 14.02 7.75 -1.31
CA LEU A 97 13.85 6.41 -0.78
C LEU A 97 14.42 5.42 -1.81
N GLN A 98 15.35 4.57 -1.41
CA GLN A 98 16.02 3.67 -2.34
C GLN A 98 16.16 2.25 -1.81
N ARG A 99 16.26 1.32 -2.74
CA ARG A 99 16.80 -0.02 -2.48
C ARG A 99 17.52 -0.55 -3.70
N VAL A 100 18.38 -1.53 -3.49
CA VAL A 100 18.98 -2.32 -4.56
C VAL A 100 18.32 -3.70 -4.56
N HIS A 101 17.91 -4.17 -5.73
CA HIS A 101 17.28 -5.48 -5.90
C HIS A 101 18.33 -6.56 -6.11
N GLU A 102 18.15 -7.70 -5.44
CA GLU A 102 18.95 -8.89 -5.69
C GLU A 102 18.43 -9.65 -6.93
N PRO A 103 19.24 -10.49 -7.58
CA PRO A 103 18.81 -11.25 -8.75
C PRO A 103 17.55 -12.09 -8.51
N SER A 104 17.40 -12.65 -7.30
CA SER A 104 16.25 -13.48 -6.90
C SER A 104 15.02 -12.69 -6.46
N ASP A 105 15.10 -11.36 -6.35
CA ASP A 105 13.95 -10.57 -5.93
C ASP A 105 12.87 -10.55 -7.00
N ASN A 106 11.61 -10.42 -6.56
CA ASN A 106 10.47 -10.20 -7.45
C ASN A 106 10.40 -8.77 -8.02
N LEU A 107 11.40 -7.93 -7.72
CA LEU A 107 11.63 -6.62 -8.33
C LEU A 107 12.99 -6.61 -9.05
N PRO A 108 13.24 -5.69 -10.00
CA PRO A 108 12.34 -4.64 -10.52
C PRO A 108 11.07 -5.17 -11.20
N ALA A 109 10.03 -4.34 -11.29
CA ALA A 109 8.71 -4.70 -11.81
C ALA A 109 8.78 -5.26 -13.24
N ASN A 110 9.72 -4.77 -14.05
CA ASN A 110 9.94 -5.22 -15.42
C ASN A 110 10.47 -6.66 -15.57
N LYS A 111 10.71 -7.39 -14.47
CA LYS A 111 10.91 -8.87 -14.50
C LYS A 111 9.64 -9.62 -14.85
N HIS A 112 8.47 -8.99 -14.69
CA HIS A 112 7.17 -9.60 -14.97
C HIS A 112 6.61 -9.08 -16.29
N GLU A 113 5.98 -9.96 -17.06
CA GLU A 113 5.31 -9.57 -18.31
C GLU A 113 4.11 -8.65 -18.04
N SER A 114 3.42 -8.88 -16.93
CA SER A 114 2.27 -8.11 -16.46
C SER A 114 2.51 -7.65 -15.02
N TYR A 115 2.32 -6.36 -14.75
CA TYR A 115 2.45 -5.79 -13.42
C TYR A 115 1.63 -4.51 -13.29
N THR A 116 1.37 -4.10 -12.05
CA THR A 116 0.81 -2.78 -11.73
C THR A 116 1.71 -2.09 -10.72
N LEU A 117 2.08 -0.85 -11.01
CA LEU A 117 2.70 0.06 -10.05
C LEU A 117 1.66 1.10 -9.68
N SER A 118 1.32 1.21 -8.39
CA SER A 118 0.33 2.16 -7.91
C SER A 118 0.80 2.94 -6.69
N MET A 119 0.52 4.24 -6.65
CA MET A 119 0.94 5.13 -5.57
C MET A 119 0.04 6.36 -5.46
N TRP A 120 -0.08 6.89 -4.25
CA TRP A 120 -0.60 8.24 -4.02
C TRP A 120 0.52 9.26 -4.08
N VAL A 121 0.32 10.33 -4.83
CA VAL A 121 1.30 11.42 -4.99
C VAL A 121 0.63 12.77 -4.86
N ASN A 122 1.36 13.75 -4.33
CA ASN A 122 0.99 15.15 -4.37
C ASN A 122 2.21 15.94 -4.87
N VAL A 123 2.15 16.36 -6.13
CA VAL A 123 3.26 17.01 -6.84
C VAL A 123 2.68 18.15 -7.66
N THR A 124 3.39 19.28 -7.72
CA THR A 124 3.15 20.33 -8.73
C THR A 124 4.14 20.12 -9.87
N GLY A 125 3.65 19.79 -11.06
CA GLY A 125 4.48 19.42 -12.21
C GLY A 125 4.84 20.58 -13.13
N GLU A 126 3.94 21.55 -13.30
CA GLU A 126 4.19 22.71 -14.15
C GLU A 126 5.41 23.51 -13.64
N GLY A 127 6.36 23.77 -14.54
CA GLY A 127 7.63 24.42 -14.20
C GLY A 127 8.66 23.53 -13.49
N GLN A 128 8.36 22.25 -13.24
CA GLN A 128 9.26 21.28 -12.62
C GLN A 128 9.68 20.22 -13.64
N ASN A 129 10.95 20.21 -14.03
CA ASN A 129 11.48 19.28 -15.03
C ASN A 129 12.00 17.98 -14.40
N ASP A 130 11.54 16.83 -14.90
CA ASP A 130 12.07 15.49 -14.57
C ASP A 130 12.14 15.17 -13.06
N LEU A 131 11.13 15.58 -12.29
CA LEU A 131 10.98 15.08 -10.91
C LEU A 131 10.50 13.64 -10.96
N ARG A 132 11.25 12.71 -10.37
CA ARG A 132 10.97 11.28 -10.42
C ARG A 132 10.21 10.85 -9.18
N ILE A 133 8.93 10.57 -9.35
CA ILE A 133 8.09 9.99 -8.29
C ILE A 133 8.37 8.50 -8.11
N PHE A 134 8.89 7.84 -9.15
CA PHE A 134 9.38 6.46 -9.10
C PHE A 134 10.41 6.22 -10.19
N SER A 135 11.43 5.42 -9.89
CA SER A 135 12.45 5.03 -10.85
C SER A 135 12.96 3.62 -10.57
N GLU A 136 13.13 2.83 -11.63
CA GLU A 136 13.90 1.59 -11.61
C GLU A 136 15.03 1.69 -12.63
N GLY A 137 16.27 1.45 -12.20
CA GLY A 137 17.42 1.59 -13.07
C GLY A 137 18.58 0.71 -12.67
N ASN A 138 19.43 0.39 -13.65
CA ASN A 138 20.69 -0.28 -13.38
C ASN A 138 21.62 0.62 -12.56
N THR A 139 22.16 0.11 -11.45
CA THR A 139 23.03 0.87 -10.53
C THR A 139 24.38 1.25 -11.13
N SER A 140 24.83 0.58 -12.21
CA SER A 140 26.14 0.82 -12.84
C SER A 140 26.07 1.88 -13.94
N ASN A 141 24.99 1.92 -14.72
CA ASN A 141 24.92 2.78 -15.91
C ASN A 141 23.51 3.31 -16.25
N SER A 142 22.52 3.07 -15.39
CA SER A 142 21.11 3.44 -15.63
C SER A 142 20.58 2.93 -16.97
N ASN A 143 21.00 1.73 -17.38
CA ASN A 143 20.47 1.06 -18.56
C ASN A 143 20.17 -0.42 -18.20
N PRO A 144 18.87 -0.82 -18.15
CA PRO A 144 17.68 -0.03 -18.45
C PRO A 144 17.41 1.09 -17.42
N LEU A 145 16.57 2.05 -17.79
CA LEU A 145 16.01 3.09 -16.92
C LEU A 145 14.51 3.23 -17.20
N PHE A 146 13.73 3.08 -16.15
CA PHE A 146 12.29 3.28 -16.09
C PHE A 146 12.05 4.47 -15.15
N ASN A 147 11.31 5.49 -15.58
CA ASN A 147 10.87 6.57 -14.72
C ASN A 147 9.38 6.82 -14.88
N MET A 148 8.75 7.19 -13.77
CA MET A 148 7.52 7.96 -13.76
C MET A 148 7.80 9.26 -13.04
N GLY A 149 7.37 10.37 -13.63
CA GLY A 149 7.72 11.69 -13.11
C GLY A 149 7.00 12.81 -13.82
N THR A 150 7.31 14.04 -13.43
CA THR A 150 6.81 15.24 -14.10
C THR A 150 7.32 15.30 -15.54
N HIS A 151 6.58 16.00 -16.40
CA HIS A 151 6.99 16.27 -17.78
C HIS A 151 8.48 16.64 -17.85
N ASN A 152 9.26 15.96 -18.71
CA ASN A 152 10.70 16.20 -18.85
C ASN A 152 11.11 17.66 -19.12
N GLY A 153 10.28 18.45 -19.80
CA GLY A 153 10.47 19.88 -20.03
C GLY A 153 9.76 20.78 -19.02
N GLY A 154 9.04 20.23 -18.04
CA GLY A 154 8.22 20.97 -17.09
C GLY A 154 7.07 21.74 -17.74
N ALA A 155 6.62 21.31 -18.91
CA ALA A 155 5.68 22.07 -19.74
C ALA A 155 4.27 22.16 -19.15
N ASP A 156 3.84 21.14 -18.42
CA ASP A 156 2.53 21.05 -17.80
C ASP A 156 2.50 20.04 -16.63
N GLY A 157 1.31 19.76 -16.09
CA GLY A 157 1.09 18.79 -15.01
C GLY A 157 0.93 17.33 -15.46
N SER A 158 1.28 16.97 -16.70
CA SER A 158 1.17 15.59 -17.18
C SER A 158 2.18 14.66 -16.48
N LEU A 159 1.80 13.40 -16.35
CA LEU A 159 2.73 12.32 -15.99
C LEU A 159 3.53 11.95 -17.22
N ASP A 160 4.86 11.94 -17.05
CA ASP A 160 5.83 11.45 -18.01
C ASP A 160 6.27 10.04 -17.61
N PHE A 161 5.96 9.09 -18.48
CA PHE A 161 6.49 7.75 -18.45
C PHE A 161 7.71 7.68 -19.38
N TYR A 162 8.87 7.37 -18.81
CA TYR A 162 10.10 7.22 -19.57
C TYR A 162 10.67 5.81 -19.48
N LEU A 163 11.01 5.23 -20.63
CA LEU A 163 11.74 3.95 -20.69
C LEU A 163 12.91 4.02 -21.68
N ARG A 164 14.11 3.76 -21.15
CA ARG A 164 15.34 3.56 -21.91
C ARG A 164 15.88 2.15 -21.70
N GLN A 165 16.30 1.52 -22.79
CA GLN A 165 16.88 0.18 -22.78
C GLN A 165 17.87 0.01 -23.94
N SER A 166 18.84 -0.90 -23.80
CA SER A 166 19.72 -1.35 -24.90
C SER A 166 19.30 -2.71 -25.47
N GLY A 167 19.67 -2.96 -26.73
CA GLY A 167 19.37 -4.20 -27.44
C GLY A 167 18.04 -4.18 -28.21
N TRP A 168 17.26 -3.11 -28.04
CA TRP A 168 15.97 -2.84 -28.70
C TRP A 168 15.80 -1.34 -28.92
N ASP A 169 14.78 -0.95 -29.67
CA ASP A 169 14.42 0.46 -29.83
C ASP A 169 14.09 1.10 -28.47
N THR A 170 14.53 2.34 -28.31
CA THR A 170 14.23 3.15 -27.12
C THR A 170 12.78 3.60 -27.20
N PHE A 171 11.99 3.29 -26.18
CA PHE A 171 10.62 3.76 -26.06
C PHE A 171 10.57 5.29 -25.91
N GLY A 172 11.42 5.85 -25.05
CA GLY A 172 11.50 7.30 -24.85
C GLY A 172 10.44 7.77 -23.86
N HIS A 173 9.74 8.86 -24.19
CA HIS A 173 8.75 9.51 -23.32
C HIS A 173 7.33 9.27 -23.82
N ALA A 174 6.40 9.04 -22.90
CA ALA A 174 4.97 9.07 -23.14
C ALA A 174 4.28 9.88 -22.04
N TYR A 175 3.36 10.76 -22.44
CA TYR A 175 2.68 11.66 -21.51
C TYR A 175 1.22 11.24 -21.30
N SER A 176 0.74 11.36 -20.05
CA SER A 176 -0.68 11.17 -19.77
C SER A 176 -1.53 12.29 -20.36
N ILE A 177 -2.74 11.97 -20.82
CA ILE A 177 -3.72 12.97 -21.28
C ILE A 177 -4.22 13.83 -20.10
N GLN A 178 -4.40 13.20 -18.94
CA GLN A 178 -4.72 13.90 -17.70
C GLN A 178 -3.47 14.57 -17.15
N GLN A 179 -3.64 15.63 -16.35
CA GLN A 179 -2.55 16.36 -15.71
C GLN A 179 -2.66 16.24 -14.19
N PRO A 180 -2.25 15.09 -13.61
CA PRO A 180 -2.42 14.83 -12.18
C PRO A 180 -1.44 15.61 -11.30
N PHE A 181 -0.43 16.27 -11.85
CA PHE A 181 0.54 17.02 -11.04
C PHE A 181 0.13 18.49 -10.87
N ASP A 182 -1.01 18.68 -10.22
CA ASP A 182 -1.66 19.98 -9.96
C ASP A 182 -1.51 20.47 -8.51
N GLY A 183 -0.67 19.82 -7.69
CA GLY A 183 -0.51 20.12 -6.27
C GLY A 183 -1.62 19.54 -5.37
N SER A 184 -2.42 18.60 -5.86
CA SER A 184 -3.36 17.82 -5.07
C SER A 184 -2.95 16.34 -4.99
N TRP A 185 -3.53 15.60 -4.03
CA TRP A 185 -3.34 14.16 -3.91
C TRP A 185 -4.08 13.40 -5.03
N HIS A 186 -3.33 12.66 -5.84
CA HIS A 186 -3.86 11.79 -6.90
C HIS A 186 -3.33 10.36 -6.75
N HIS A 187 -4.17 9.40 -7.13
CA HIS A 187 -3.76 7.99 -7.21
C HIS A 187 -3.33 7.69 -8.64
N ILE A 188 -2.06 7.34 -8.80
CA ILE A 188 -1.46 6.97 -10.07
C ILE A 188 -1.35 5.46 -10.13
N ALA A 189 -1.72 4.87 -11.27
CA ALA A 189 -1.49 3.47 -11.55
C ALA A 189 -0.94 3.32 -12.98
N LEU A 190 0.23 2.71 -13.11
CA LEU A 190 0.72 2.18 -14.38
C LEU A 190 0.39 0.69 -14.41
N VAL A 191 -0.31 0.26 -15.46
CA VAL A 191 -0.66 -1.14 -15.69
C VAL A 191 0.04 -1.58 -16.96
N GLN A 192 0.89 -2.60 -16.86
CA GLN A 192 1.48 -3.29 -17.99
C GLN A 192 0.85 -4.67 -18.11
N SER A 193 0.56 -5.09 -19.34
CA SER A 193 -0.01 -6.42 -19.64
C SER A 193 0.73 -7.06 -20.80
N ASP A 194 1.03 -8.36 -20.67
CA ASP A 194 1.58 -9.22 -21.73
C ASP A 194 2.87 -8.68 -22.38
N GLY A 195 3.70 -7.98 -21.60
CA GLY A 195 4.92 -7.33 -22.08
C GLY A 195 4.68 -6.17 -23.06
N ALA A 196 3.42 -5.79 -23.30
CA ALA A 196 3.06 -4.71 -24.19
C ALA A 196 3.45 -3.37 -23.55
N ARG A 197 4.26 -2.62 -24.28
CA ARG A 197 4.68 -1.26 -23.90
C ARG A 197 3.89 -0.29 -24.77
N THR A 198 2.61 -0.12 -24.44
CA THR A 198 1.68 0.78 -25.15
C THR A 198 1.78 2.20 -24.63
#